data_AF-A0AAD0BZQ2-F1
#
_entry.id   AF-A0AAD0BZQ2-F1
#
_cell.length_a   1.000
_cell.length_b   1.000
_cell.length_c   1.000
_cell.angle_alpha   90.00
_cell.angle_beta   90.00
_cell.angle_gamma   90.00
#
_symmetry.space_group_name_H-M   'P 1'
#
loop_
_entity.id
_entity.type
_entity.pdbx_description
1 polymer ?
#
loop_
_entity_poly.entity_id
_entity_poly.type
_entity_poly.pdbx_seq_one_letter_code
_entity_poly.pdbx_strand_id
1 'polypeptide(L)'
;MAIFGNEDPFTGISYNSKKWPNIRSPYLMNGSAGLVFILFKYYCLTDNVNWDLLDRYIDSLDLPFTYNYGMNNGTAGILLVIKTILRSRKKIPKRLYTKLKHLNDYYNNHLFSSFINSKKHSGWPSDGQAFISDDIGAGTLGILSAITLEMNKGVHHDYYFIL
;
A
#
# COMPACT_ATOMS: atom_id res chain seq x y z
N MET A 1 20.68 7.05 -19.22
CA MET A 1 19.66 6.76 -18.18
C MET A 1 20.04 7.59 -16.97
N ALA A 2 19.32 8.69 -16.70
CA ALA A 2 19.68 9.60 -15.61
C ALA A 2 19.20 9.02 -14.28
N ILE A 3 20.13 8.78 -13.36
CA ILE A 3 19.84 8.33 -11.99
C ILE A 3 19.48 9.59 -11.21
N PHE A 4 18.19 9.85 -11.05
CA PHE A 4 17.71 10.96 -10.23
C PHE A 4 17.68 10.50 -8.78
N GLY A 5 18.54 11.08 -7.94
CA GLY A 5 18.57 10.83 -6.50
C GLY A 5 17.24 11.22 -5.84
N ASN A 6 16.82 10.44 -4.84
CA ASN A 6 15.69 10.78 -3.99
C ASN A 6 15.95 12.14 -3.31
N GLU A 7 14.90 12.93 -3.09
CA GLU A 7 15.00 14.17 -2.32
C GLU A 7 15.35 13.84 -0.85
N ASP A 8 16.02 14.76 -0.16
CA ASP A 8 16.39 14.59 1.25
C ASP A 8 15.15 14.16 2.06
N PRO A 9 15.28 13.20 3.00
CA PRO A 9 14.18 12.49 3.65
C PRO A 9 13.44 13.35 4.69
N PHE A 10 13.27 14.65 4.43
CA PHE A 10 12.81 15.67 5.38
C PHE A 10 11.36 15.49 5.87
N THR A 11 10.68 14.40 5.49
CA THR A 11 9.37 14.00 6.01
C THR A 11 9.23 12.50 6.30
N GLY A 12 10.32 11.71 6.27
CA GLY A 12 10.24 10.25 6.40
C GLY A 12 9.53 9.58 5.21
N ILE A 13 9.70 10.11 4.00
CA ILE A 13 9.10 9.56 2.78
C ILE A 13 10.18 9.45 1.70
N SER A 14 10.36 8.27 1.12
CA SER A 14 11.15 8.11 -0.11
C SER A 14 10.32 8.54 -1.31
N TYR A 15 10.27 9.85 -1.60
CA TYR A 15 9.40 10.38 -2.64
C TYR A 15 10.16 11.26 -3.62
N ASN A 16 9.84 11.13 -4.91
CA ASN A 16 10.45 11.93 -5.98
C ASN A 16 9.40 12.88 -6.57
N SER A 17 9.37 14.11 -6.06
CA SER A 17 8.43 15.15 -6.52
C SER A 17 8.64 15.54 -7.99
N LYS A 18 9.86 15.39 -8.54
CA LYS A 18 10.13 15.63 -9.97
C LYS A 18 9.47 14.59 -10.87
N LYS A 19 9.42 13.32 -10.44
CA LYS A 19 8.72 12.25 -11.18
C LYS A 19 7.20 12.38 -11.03
N TRP A 20 6.73 12.89 -9.90
CA TRP A 20 5.31 12.95 -9.55
C TRP A 20 4.92 14.29 -8.91
N PRO A 21 4.84 15.38 -9.69
CA PRO A 21 4.70 16.73 -9.15
C PRO A 21 3.36 17.00 -8.45
N ASN A 22 2.32 16.22 -8.76
CA ASN A 22 0.95 16.41 -8.24
C ASN A 22 0.57 15.45 -7.12
N ILE A 23 1.48 14.61 -6.65
CA ILE A 23 1.23 13.63 -5.62
C ILE A 23 2.13 13.98 -4.44
N ARG A 24 1.54 14.08 -3.25
CA ARG A 24 2.22 14.63 -2.06
C ARG A 24 2.92 13.59 -1.21
N SER A 25 2.45 12.34 -1.29
CA SER A 25 2.98 11.21 -0.54
C SER A 25 2.65 9.92 -1.30
N PRO A 26 3.23 8.77 -0.93
CA PRO A 26 2.85 7.49 -1.47
C PRO A 26 1.65 6.85 -0.75
N TYR A 27 1.16 7.44 0.33
CA TYR A 27 0.26 6.77 1.27
C TYR A 27 -1.22 6.85 0.90
N LEU A 28 -2.04 6.08 1.61
CA LEU A 28 -3.45 5.89 1.31
C LEU A 28 -4.27 7.17 1.51
N MET A 29 -4.08 7.87 2.64
CA MET A 29 -4.94 9.00 3.01
C MET A 29 -4.69 10.28 2.20
N ASN A 30 -3.44 10.52 1.77
CA ASN A 30 -3.05 11.80 1.17
C ASN A 30 -2.13 11.66 -0.04
N GLY A 31 -2.07 10.47 -0.65
CA GLY A 31 -1.04 10.12 -1.61
C GLY A 31 -1.46 9.20 -2.75
N SER A 32 -0.47 8.66 -3.44
CA SER A 32 -0.68 7.84 -4.63
C SER A 32 -1.40 6.53 -4.36
N ALA A 33 -1.23 5.89 -3.19
CA ALA A 33 -1.98 4.69 -2.89
C ALA A 33 -3.49 4.98 -2.89
N GLY A 34 -3.93 6.09 -2.30
CA GLY A 34 -5.33 6.54 -2.34
C GLY A 34 -5.82 6.82 -3.76
N LEU A 35 -5.00 7.53 -4.55
CA LEU A 35 -5.30 7.81 -5.95
C LEU A 35 -5.46 6.53 -6.77
N VAL A 36 -4.50 5.61 -6.68
CA VAL A 36 -4.52 4.31 -7.37
C VAL A 36 -5.74 3.50 -6.95
N PHE A 37 -6.04 3.47 -5.66
CA PHE A 37 -7.19 2.74 -5.12
C PHE A 37 -8.50 3.24 -5.74
N ILE A 38 -8.75 4.55 -5.69
CA ILE A 38 -9.98 5.13 -6.23
C ILE A 38 -10.07 5.01 -7.75
N LEU A 39 -8.98 5.26 -8.48
CA LEU A 39 -8.96 5.06 -9.93
C LEU A 39 -9.24 3.61 -10.30
N PHE A 40 -8.65 2.66 -9.59
CA PHE A 40 -8.87 1.24 -9.84
C PHE A 40 -10.31 0.82 -9.52
N LYS A 41 -10.88 1.32 -8.42
CA LYS A 41 -12.30 1.08 -8.08
C LYS A 41 -13.23 1.66 -9.13
N TYR A 42 -12.97 2.88 -9.60
CA TYR A 42 -13.70 3.49 -10.70
C TYR A 42 -13.66 2.62 -11.96
N TYR A 43 -12.47 2.17 -12.38
CA TYR A 43 -12.35 1.27 -13.53
C TYR A 43 -13.00 -0.10 -13.33
N CYS A 44 -13.08 -0.57 -12.09
CA CYS A 44 -13.86 -1.78 -11.79
C CYS A 44 -15.34 -1.58 -12.09
N LEU A 45 -15.89 -0.42 -11.72
CA LEU A 45 -17.30 -0.07 -11.92
C LEU A 45 -17.64 0.22 -13.39
N THR A 46 -16.75 0.86 -14.14
CA THR A 46 -17.02 1.25 -15.54
C THR A 46 -16.57 0.20 -16.57
N ASP A 47 -15.89 -0.85 -16.13
CA ASP A 47 -15.24 -1.86 -16.98
C ASP A 47 -14.28 -1.31 -18.04
N ASN A 48 -13.78 -0.09 -17.85
CA ASN A 48 -12.88 0.58 -18.78
C ASN A 48 -11.52 0.85 -18.12
N VAL A 49 -10.76 -0.21 -17.85
CA VAL A 49 -9.48 -0.09 -17.14
C VAL A 49 -8.39 0.47 -18.05
N ASN A 50 -7.90 1.67 -17.75
CA ASN A 50 -6.69 2.22 -18.35
C ASN A 50 -5.44 1.75 -17.58
N TRP A 51 -4.89 0.62 -18.01
CA TRP A 51 -3.71 0.03 -17.38
C TRP A 51 -2.45 0.87 -17.51
N ASP A 52 -2.28 1.62 -18.59
CA ASP A 52 -1.09 2.46 -18.80
C ASP A 52 -1.07 3.65 -17.83
N LEU A 53 -2.24 4.23 -17.53
CA LEU A 53 -2.36 5.25 -16.49
C LEU A 53 -2.13 4.66 -15.09
N LEU A 54 -2.68 3.47 -14.81
CA LEU A 54 -2.46 2.82 -13.52
C LEU A 54 -0.99 2.44 -13.30
N ASP A 55 -0.30 1.88 -14.30
CA ASP A 55 1.10 1.49 -14.16
C ASP A 55 1.99 2.69 -13.82
N ARG A 56 1.72 3.85 -14.44
CA ARG A 56 2.35 5.12 -14.07
C ARG A 56 2.15 5.43 -12.59
N TYR A 57 0.94 5.41 -12.05
CA TYR A 57 0.78 5.71 -10.63
C TYR A 57 1.31 4.60 -9.71
N ILE A 58 1.28 3.33 -10.14
CA ILE A 58 1.84 2.21 -9.37
C ILE A 58 3.36 2.31 -9.25
N ASP A 59 4.08 2.92 -10.21
CA ASP A 59 5.51 3.24 -10.05
C ASP A 59 5.81 4.09 -8.79
N SER A 60 4.86 4.91 -8.34
CA SER A 60 5.04 5.73 -7.14
C SER A 60 4.84 4.95 -5.83
N LEU A 61 4.42 3.68 -5.93
CA LEU A 61 4.28 2.74 -4.82
C LEU A 61 5.48 1.79 -4.71
N ASP A 62 6.53 1.98 -5.51
CA ASP A 62 7.77 1.21 -5.43
C ASP A 62 8.80 2.01 -4.63
N LEU A 63 8.65 1.94 -3.30
CA LEU A 63 9.47 2.72 -2.38
C LEU A 63 10.64 1.86 -1.87
N PRO A 64 11.88 2.37 -1.88
CA PRO A 64 13.02 1.63 -1.33
C PRO A 64 12.94 1.47 0.19
N PHE A 65 12.21 2.36 0.88
CA PHE A 65 11.96 2.29 2.31
C PHE A 65 10.63 2.96 2.70
N THR A 66 10.01 2.43 3.75
CA THR A 66 8.81 2.95 4.41
C THR A 66 9.04 2.97 5.90
N TYR A 67 8.80 4.11 6.55
CA TYR A 67 9.03 4.27 8.01
C TYR A 67 7.79 4.03 8.86
N ASN A 68 6.63 4.04 8.24
CA ASN A 68 5.32 3.90 8.87
C ASN A 68 4.67 2.59 8.41
N TYR A 69 4.00 1.90 9.32
CA TYR A 69 3.43 0.57 9.05
C TYR A 69 1.91 0.60 8.83
N GLY A 70 1.21 1.62 9.32
CA GLY A 70 -0.25 1.70 9.36
C GLY A 70 -0.94 1.78 8.00
N MET A 71 -2.28 1.76 8.03
CA MET A 71 -3.13 1.89 6.85
C MET A 71 -3.16 3.30 6.28
N ASN A 72 -3.23 4.32 7.14
CA ASN A 72 -3.43 5.70 6.72
C ASN A 72 -2.20 6.26 6.02
N ASN A 73 -1.06 6.18 6.71
CA ASN A 73 0.19 6.82 6.30
C ASN A 73 1.37 5.85 6.27
N GLY A 74 1.11 4.55 6.03
CA GLY A 74 2.12 3.51 6.10
C GLY A 74 1.97 2.37 5.09
N THR A 75 2.82 1.35 5.29
CA THR A 75 2.97 0.20 4.39
C THR A 75 1.70 -0.61 4.23
N ALA A 76 0.91 -0.81 5.29
CA ALA A 76 -0.33 -1.57 5.18
C ALA A 76 -1.32 -0.93 4.20
N GLY A 77 -1.37 0.40 4.14
CA GLY A 77 -2.20 1.12 3.18
C GLY A 77 -1.78 0.87 1.73
N ILE A 78 -0.48 0.90 1.45
CA ILE A 78 0.07 0.58 0.13
C ILE A 78 -0.24 -0.87 -0.24
N LEU A 79 -0.01 -1.79 0.70
CA LEU A 79 -0.25 -3.22 0.52
C LEU A 79 -1.73 -3.53 0.25
N LEU A 80 -2.65 -2.87 0.95
CA LEU A 80 -4.09 -3.00 0.73
C LEU A 80 -4.46 -2.71 -0.73
N VAL A 81 -3.90 -1.66 -1.31
CA VAL A 81 -4.17 -1.26 -2.70
C VAL A 81 -3.64 -2.30 -3.68
N ILE A 82 -2.39 -2.73 -3.49
CA ILE A 82 -1.77 -3.78 -4.32
C ILE A 82 -2.60 -5.06 -4.29
N LYS A 83 -2.96 -5.54 -3.10
CA LYS A 83 -3.78 -6.75 -2.93
C LYS A 83 -5.17 -6.58 -3.53
N THR A 84 -5.77 -5.40 -3.41
CA THR A 84 -7.08 -5.10 -4.03
C THR A 84 -7.02 -5.27 -5.55
N ILE A 85 -5.96 -4.78 -6.20
CA ILE A 85 -5.78 -4.94 -7.65
C ILE A 85 -5.57 -6.42 -8.01
N LEU A 86 -4.63 -7.09 -7.32
CA LEU A 86 -4.29 -8.50 -7.57
C LEU A 86 -5.46 -9.47 -7.35
N ARG A 87 -6.36 -9.15 -6.41
CA ARG A 87 -7.57 -9.96 -6.12
C ARG A 87 -8.75 -9.65 -7.03
N SER A 88 -8.64 -8.62 -7.86
CA SER A 88 -9.72 -8.28 -8.79
C SER A 88 -9.91 -9.36 -9.85
N ARG A 89 -11.11 -9.40 -10.43
CA ARG A 89 -11.41 -10.23 -11.61
C ARG A 89 -10.91 -9.60 -12.93
N LYS A 90 -10.24 -8.44 -12.88
CA LYS A 90 -9.80 -7.75 -14.09
C LYS A 90 -8.58 -8.45 -14.67
N LYS A 91 -8.49 -8.50 -16.00
CA LYS A 91 -7.33 -9.05 -16.72
C LYS A 91 -6.16 -8.07 -16.65
N ILE A 92 -5.27 -8.26 -15.69
CA ILE A 92 -4.07 -7.43 -15.50
C ILE A 92 -3.02 -7.79 -16.56
N PRO A 93 -2.41 -6.81 -17.25
CA PRO A 93 -1.29 -7.07 -18.17
C PRO A 93 -0.14 -7.80 -17.46
N LYS A 94 0.47 -8.79 -18.14
CA LYS A 94 1.49 -9.67 -17.53
C LYS A 94 2.63 -8.92 -16.84
N ARG A 95 3.17 -7.88 -17.50
CA ARG A 95 4.24 -7.04 -16.94
C ARG A 95 3.83 -6.39 -15.63
N LEU A 96 2.64 -5.76 -15.62
CA LEU A 96 2.10 -5.09 -14.43
C LEU A 96 1.77 -6.09 -13.32
N TYR A 97 1.23 -7.26 -13.67
CA TYR A 97 0.95 -8.33 -12.72
C TYR A 97 2.23 -8.79 -11.99
N THR A 98 3.32 -9.01 -12.73
CA THR A 98 4.62 -9.38 -12.14
C THR A 98 5.13 -8.31 -11.17
N LYS A 99 5.03 -7.03 -11.58
CA LYS A 99 5.42 -5.89 -10.73
C LYS A 99 4.58 -5.83 -9.44
N LEU A 100 3.26 -5.94 -9.56
CA LEU A 100 2.35 -5.95 -8.41
C LEU A 100 2.62 -7.12 -7.46
N LYS A 101 2.94 -8.31 -7.99
CA LYS A 101 3.37 -9.45 -7.15
C LYS A 101 4.66 -9.15 -6.40
N HIS A 102 5.67 -8.61 -7.08
CA HIS A 102 6.92 -8.23 -6.42
C HIS A 102 6.70 -7.23 -5.29
N LEU A 103 5.89 -6.18 -5.53
CA LEU A 103 5.55 -5.20 -4.51
C LEU A 103 4.73 -5.82 -3.35
N ASN A 104 3.81 -6.73 -3.66
CA ASN A 104 3.07 -7.48 -2.63
C ASN A 104 4.03 -8.25 -1.72
N ASP A 105 4.96 -8.99 -2.29
CA ASP A 105 5.91 -9.82 -1.54
C ASP A 105 6.87 -8.94 -0.72
N TYR A 106 7.37 -7.85 -1.32
CA TYR A 106 8.21 -6.86 -0.64
C TYR A 106 7.51 -6.26 0.59
N TYR A 107 6.29 -5.75 0.44
CA TYR A 107 5.58 -5.08 1.53
C TYR A 107 5.03 -6.04 2.58
N ASN A 108 4.61 -7.26 2.21
CA ASN A 108 4.31 -8.30 3.20
C ASN A 108 5.56 -8.61 4.03
N ASN A 109 6.71 -8.85 3.38
CA ASN A 109 7.96 -9.16 4.08
C ASN A 109 8.40 -8.03 5.01
N HIS A 110 8.26 -6.78 4.56
CA HIS A 110 8.56 -5.61 5.38
C HIS A 110 7.68 -5.51 6.63
N LEU A 111 6.37 -5.77 6.50
CA LEU A 111 5.49 -5.81 7.67
C LEU A 111 5.86 -6.98 8.59
N PHE A 112 6.05 -8.20 8.07
CA PHE A 112 6.40 -9.36 8.89
C PHE A 112 7.72 -9.17 9.65
N SER A 113 8.75 -8.61 9.02
CA SER A 113 10.06 -8.40 9.66
C SER A 113 10.03 -7.30 10.72
N SER A 114 9.01 -6.43 10.69
CA SER A 114 8.85 -5.30 11.61
C SER A 114 7.89 -5.58 12.77
N PHE A 115 7.35 -6.80 12.86
CA PHE A 115 6.48 -7.21 13.96
C PHE A 115 7.27 -7.35 15.27
N ILE A 116 6.81 -6.67 16.32
CA ILE A 116 7.41 -6.74 17.65
C ILE A 116 6.59 -7.72 18.49
N ASN A 117 7.26 -8.76 18.98
CA ASN A 117 6.69 -9.69 19.96
C ASN A 117 7.54 -9.71 21.22
N SER A 118 7.03 -9.14 22.30
CA SER A 118 7.68 -9.07 23.60
C SER A 118 6.68 -9.36 24.71
N LYS A 119 7.16 -9.62 25.93
CA LYS A 119 6.30 -9.85 27.11
C LYS A 119 5.35 -8.69 27.41
N LYS A 120 5.64 -7.46 26.94
CA LYS A 120 4.86 -6.25 27.22
C LYS A 120 3.99 -5.81 26.04
N HIS A 121 4.40 -6.15 24.82
CA HIS A 121 3.83 -5.60 23.59
C HIS A 121 3.89 -6.63 22.46
N SER A 122 2.80 -6.76 21.70
CA SER A 122 2.67 -7.60 20.51
C SER A 122 1.98 -6.78 19.41
N GLY A 123 2.65 -6.50 18.31
CA GLY A 123 2.09 -5.64 17.25
C GLY A 123 3.16 -4.89 16.45
N TRP A 124 2.73 -3.82 15.80
CA TRP A 124 3.62 -2.91 15.06
C TRP A 124 3.67 -1.54 15.72
N PRO A 125 4.79 -0.81 15.60
CA PRO A 125 4.84 0.60 15.96
C PRO A 125 3.80 1.41 15.18
N SER A 126 3.12 2.35 15.84
CA SER A 126 2.18 3.26 15.17
C SER A 126 2.92 4.27 14.28
N ASP A 127 2.22 4.81 13.28
CA ASP A 127 2.73 5.88 12.42
C ASP A 127 3.32 7.03 13.27
N GLY A 128 4.63 7.27 13.11
CA GLY A 128 5.35 8.34 13.81
C GLY A 128 5.70 8.14 15.29
N GLN A 129 5.55 6.95 15.91
CA GLN A 129 5.84 6.79 17.35
C GLN A 129 6.54 5.48 17.78
N ALA A 130 7.07 5.52 19.00
CA ALA A 130 7.74 4.43 19.73
C ALA A 130 6.78 3.45 20.45
N PHE A 131 5.46 3.60 20.29
CA PHE A 131 4.43 2.83 20.97
C PHE A 131 3.56 2.03 19.98
N ILE A 132 3.01 0.90 20.44
CA ILE A 132 2.07 0.08 19.68
C ILE A 132 0.65 0.63 19.87
N SER A 133 -0.11 0.72 18.79
CA SER A 133 -1.54 1.07 18.80
C SER A 133 -2.34 -0.07 18.16
N ASP A 134 -3.61 -0.22 18.56
CA ASP A 134 -4.50 -1.28 18.08
C ASP A 134 -5.69 -0.73 17.29
N ASP A 135 -5.53 0.39 16.58
CA ASP A 135 -6.59 0.93 15.72
C ASP A 135 -6.44 0.48 14.25
N ILE A 136 -7.47 0.78 13.44
CA ILE A 136 -7.52 0.42 12.01
C ILE A 136 -6.61 1.32 11.16
N GLY A 137 -6.38 2.56 11.57
CA GLY A 137 -5.72 3.57 10.77
C GLY A 137 -4.19 3.51 10.86
N ALA A 138 -3.64 3.46 12.06
CA ALA A 138 -2.21 3.47 12.34
C ALA A 138 -1.73 2.21 13.09
N GLY A 139 -2.65 1.37 13.57
CA GLY A 139 -2.35 0.29 14.49
C GLY A 139 -2.36 -1.13 13.93
N THR A 140 -2.10 -2.06 14.84
CA THR A 140 -1.99 -3.51 14.61
C THR A 140 -3.21 -4.08 13.88
N LEU A 141 -4.43 -3.62 14.21
CA LEU A 141 -5.66 -4.12 13.58
C LEU A 141 -5.70 -3.81 12.08
N GLY A 142 -5.36 -2.58 11.69
CA GLY A 142 -5.25 -2.19 10.29
C GLY A 142 -4.24 -3.04 9.54
N ILE A 143 -3.06 -3.20 10.13
CA ILE A 143 -1.96 -3.95 9.52
C ILE A 143 -2.33 -5.43 9.33
N LEU A 144 -2.91 -6.06 10.37
CA LEU A 144 -3.41 -7.42 10.28
C LEU A 144 -4.46 -7.57 9.18
N SER A 145 -5.39 -6.62 9.03
CA SER A 145 -6.40 -6.69 7.97
C SER A 145 -5.79 -6.65 6.56
N ALA A 146 -4.72 -5.87 6.35
CA ALA A 146 -4.00 -5.81 5.08
C ALA A 146 -3.23 -7.12 4.79
N ILE A 147 -2.59 -7.71 5.81
CA ILE A 147 -1.83 -8.95 5.67
C ILE A 147 -2.78 -10.14 5.42
N THR A 148 -3.82 -10.27 6.25
CA THR A 148 -4.77 -11.40 6.24
C THR A 148 -5.75 -11.35 5.06
N LEU A 149 -5.75 -10.29 4.26
CA LEU A 149 -6.55 -10.18 3.05
C LEU A 149 -6.33 -11.36 2.07
N GLU A 150 -5.21 -12.09 2.16
CA GLU A 150 -4.96 -13.32 1.39
C GLU A 150 -5.59 -14.59 2.01
N MET A 151 -5.77 -14.63 3.34
CA MET A 151 -6.30 -15.77 4.09
C MET A 151 -7.82 -15.91 3.94
N ASN A 152 -8.52 -14.83 3.59
CA ASN A 152 -9.97 -14.82 3.35
C ASN A 152 -10.41 -15.46 2.01
N LYS A 153 -9.56 -16.25 1.35
CA LYS A 153 -9.91 -17.02 0.14
C LYS A 153 -10.99 -18.09 0.37
N GLY A 154 -11.32 -18.41 1.63
CA GLY A 154 -12.35 -19.38 2.00
C GLY A 154 -13.69 -18.79 2.44
N VAL A 155 -13.80 -17.47 2.59
CA VAL A 155 -15.04 -16.82 3.02
C VAL A 155 -15.33 -15.66 2.09
N HIS A 156 -16.01 -15.96 0.99
CA HIS A 156 -16.70 -14.96 0.18
C HIS A 156 -17.79 -14.33 1.04
N HIS A 157 -17.42 -13.29 1.79
CA HIS A 157 -18.36 -12.21 2.05
C HIS A 157 -17.89 -11.05 1.19
N ASP A 158 -18.75 -10.67 0.25
CA ASP A 158 -18.73 -9.39 -0.41
C ASP A 158 -18.92 -8.30 0.66
N TYR A 159 -17.88 -8.03 1.44
CA TYR A 159 -17.82 -6.83 2.25
C TYR A 159 -17.55 -5.69 1.28
N TYR A 160 -18.64 -5.10 0.80
CA TYR A 160 -18.67 -3.72 0.39
C TYR A 160 -18.18 -2.90 1.60
N PHE A 161 -16.88 -2.61 1.67
CA PHE A 161 -16.43 -1.44 2.41
C PHE A 161 -16.93 -0.21 1.65
N ILE A 162 -18.18 0.15 1.94
CA ILE A 162 -18.68 1.51 1.77
C ILE A 162 -18.05 2.25 2.96
N LEU A 163 -17.12 3.14 2.65
CA LEU A 163 -16.67 4.18 3.59
C LEU A 163 -17.87 5.05 3.99
#